data_AF-A0AAA9ZQ45-F1
#
_entry.id   AF-A0AAA9ZQ45-F1
#
_cell.length_a   1.000
_cell.length_b   1.000
_cell.length_c   1.000
_cell.angle_alpha   90.00
_cell.angle_beta   90.00
_cell.angle_gamma   90.00
#
_symmetry.space_group_name_H-M   'P 1'
#
loop_
_entity.id
_entity.type
_entity.pdbx_description
1 polymer ?
#
loop_
_entity_poly.entity_id
_entity_poly.type
_entity_poly.pdbx_seq_one_letter_code
_entity_poly.pdbx_strand_id
1 'polypeptide(L)'
;MVGQNDTLRAAGLVVQIVHEGKIAGRCILLAGEPKSGKTAIIVRMAQSLGNETPFTRISGSEIHCAKVATLVSIEEETEIIKDKVVQIQIDRPASGTGQKVGN
;
A
#
# COMPACT_ATOMS: atom_id res chain seq x y z
N MET A 1 -8.43 -0.65 12.67
CA MET A 1 -7.80 0.44 13.44
C MET A 1 -8.83 0.93 14.44
N VAL A 2 -8.48 1.00 15.72
CA VAL A 2 -9.41 1.38 16.80
C VAL A 2 -8.85 2.64 17.45
N GLY A 3 -9.68 3.67 17.63
CA GLY A 3 -9.24 5.00 18.08
C GLY A 3 -8.74 5.91 16.96
N GLN A 4 -8.23 7.09 17.34
CA GLN A 4 -7.80 8.17 16.41
C GLN A 4 -8.91 8.73 15.51
N ASN A 5 -10.07 9.00 16.11
CA ASN A 5 -11.24 9.50 15.39
C ASN A 5 -10.97 10.84 14.68
N ASP A 6 -10.25 11.76 15.32
CA ASP A 6 -9.96 13.07 14.72
C ASP A 6 -9.00 12.94 13.54
N THR A 7 -7.95 12.13 13.68
CA THR A 7 -7.02 11.83 12.60
C THR A 7 -7.72 11.14 11.42
N LEU A 8 -8.63 10.20 11.71
CA LEU A 8 -9.42 9.52 10.68
C LEU A 8 -10.40 10.46 9.98
N ARG A 9 -11.02 11.40 10.70
CA ARG A 9 -11.87 12.43 10.11
C ARG A 9 -11.08 13.37 9.20
N ALA A 10 -9.91 13.83 9.65
CA ALA A 10 -9.01 14.65 8.86
C ALA A 10 -8.53 13.91 7.60
N ALA A 11 -8.15 12.64 7.74
CA ALA A 11 -7.79 11.77 6.62
C ALA A 11 -8.94 11.59 5.62
N GLY A 12 -10.18 11.45 6.09
CA GLY A 12 -11.37 11.37 5.24
C GLY A 12 -11.60 12.64 4.42
N LEU A 13 -11.46 13.82 5.04
CA LEU A 13 -11.53 15.11 4.34
C LEU A 13 -10.46 15.21 3.25
N VAL A 14 -9.22 14.79 3.55
CA VAL A 14 -8.15 14.77 2.55
C VAL A 14 -8.53 13.90 1.35
N VAL A 15 -9.02 12.68 1.60
CA VAL A 15 -9.45 11.77 0.52
C VAL A 15 -10.55 12.42 -0.33
N GLN A 16 -11.49 13.11 0.30
CA GLN A 16 -12.55 13.84 -0.41
C GLN A 16 -11.97 14.97 -1.28
N ILE A 17 -11.04 15.78 -0.75
CA ILE A 17 -10.39 16.86 -1.51
C ILE A 17 -9.58 16.31 -2.69
N VAL A 18 -8.93 15.14 -2.52
CA VAL A 18 -8.23 14.43 -3.61
C VAL A 18 -9.21 14.01 -4.69
N HIS A 19 -10.35 13.43 -4.31
CA HIS A 19 -11.39 13.01 -5.27
C HIS A 19 -12.02 14.20 -6.00
N GLU A 20 -12.16 15.34 -5.33
CA GLU A 20 -12.62 16.60 -5.92
C GLU A 20 -11.56 17.29 -6.80
N GLY A 21 -10.33 16.76 -6.88
CA GLY A 21 -9.25 17.35 -7.67
C GLY A 21 -8.75 18.71 -7.15
N LYS A 22 -9.10 19.09 -5.91
CA LYS A 22 -8.80 20.42 -5.33
C LYS A 22 -7.43 20.51 -4.67
N ILE A 23 -6.66 19.42 -4.70
CA ILE A 23 -5.31 19.34 -4.13
C ILE A 23 -4.33 18.84 -5.18
N ALA A 24 -3.51 19.76 -5.70
CA ALA A 24 -2.43 19.48 -6.64
C ALA A 24 -1.14 20.12 -6.12
N GLY A 25 -0.01 19.38 -6.20
CA GLY A 25 1.30 19.87 -5.77
C GLY A 25 1.44 20.14 -4.26
N ARG A 26 0.57 19.56 -3.43
CA ARG A 26 0.62 19.70 -1.97
C ARG A 26 0.95 18.38 -1.30
N CYS A 27 1.74 18.44 -0.24
CA CYS A 27 2.11 17.30 0.58
C CYS A 27 1.39 17.34 1.93
N ILE A 28 1.17 16.17 2.52
CA ILE A 28 0.57 16.01 3.84
C ILE A 28 1.58 15.30 4.74
N LEU A 29 1.85 15.86 5.91
CA LEU A 29 2.76 15.30 6.91
C LEU A 29 1.96 14.70 8.07
N LEU A 30 2.21 13.42 8.37
CA LEU A 30 1.66 12.76 9.55
C LEU A 30 2.73 12.65 10.65
N ALA A 31 2.64 13.54 11.64
CA ALA A 31 3.50 13.54 12.82
C ALA A 31 2.87 12.77 14.01
N GLY A 32 3.67 12.42 15.02
CA GLY A 32 3.24 11.58 16.15
C GLY A 32 4.29 10.55 16.60
N GLU A 33 4.07 9.94 17.75
CA GLU A 33 4.99 8.97 18.36
C GLU A 33 5.13 7.68 17.51
N PRO A 34 6.24 6.92 17.68
CA PRO A 34 6.35 5.58 17.12
C PRO A 34 5.14 4.72 17.53
N LYS A 35 4.71 3.80 16.65
CA LYS A 35 3.56 2.89 16.88
C LYS A 35 2.19 3.56 17.01
N SER A 36 2.06 4.87 16.76
CA SER A 36 0.77 5.58 16.69
C SER A 36 -0.08 5.26 15.45
N GLY A 37 0.26 4.25 14.65
CA GLY A 37 -0.60 3.83 13.53
C GLY A 37 -0.60 4.74 12.30
N LYS A 38 0.36 5.66 12.15
CA LYS A 38 0.52 6.51 10.95
C LYS A 38 0.49 5.74 9.64
N THR A 39 1.24 4.63 9.58
CA THR A 39 1.26 3.74 8.41
C THR A 39 -0.11 3.13 8.15
N ALA A 40 -0.86 2.75 9.20
CA ALA A 40 -2.19 2.20 9.05
C ALA A 40 -3.20 3.24 8.54
N ILE A 41 -3.07 4.50 8.96
CA ILE A 41 -3.87 5.62 8.43
C ILE A 41 -3.59 5.80 6.94
N ILE A 42 -2.32 5.86 6.54
CA ILE A 42 -1.91 6.03 5.13
C ILE A 42 -2.46 4.88 4.27
N VAL A 43 -2.30 3.63 4.73
CA VAL A 43 -2.82 2.45 4.01
C VAL A 43 -4.34 2.51 3.88
N ARG A 44 -5.04 2.94 4.94
CA ARG A 44 -6.50 3.11 4.88
C ARG A 44 -6.93 4.23 3.92
N MET A 45 -6.19 5.34 3.86
CA MET A 45 -6.43 6.40 2.89
C MET A 45 -6.25 5.90 1.46
N ALA A 46 -5.16 5.17 1.20
CA ALA A 46 -4.91 4.55 -0.11
C ALA A 46 -6.05 3.61 -0.53
N GLN A 47 -6.52 2.74 0.38
CA GLN A 47 -7.67 1.87 0.13
C GLN A 47 -8.96 2.65 -0.14
N SER A 48 -9.12 3.83 0.45
CA SER A 48 -10.31 4.67 0.27
C SER A 48 -10.30 5.45 -1.05
N LEU A 49 -9.12 5.63 -1.67
CA LEU A 49 -8.99 6.26 -3.00
C LEU A 49 -9.39 5.32 -4.15
N GLY A 50 -9.59 4.03 -3.87
CA GLY A 50 -9.95 3.01 -4.86
C GLY A 50 -8.74 2.36 -5.53
N ASN A 51 -8.97 1.18 -6.11
CA ASN A 51 -7.90 0.35 -6.70
C ASN A 51 -7.28 0.97 -7.97
N GLU A 52 -7.97 1.91 -8.60
CA GLU A 52 -7.52 2.59 -9.82
C GLU A 52 -6.55 3.74 -9.53
N THR A 53 -6.53 4.23 -8.29
CA THR A 53 -5.63 5.32 -7.91
C THR A 53 -4.24 4.74 -7.59
N PRO A 54 -3.18 5.09 -8.35
CA PRO A 54 -1.85 4.57 -8.10
C PRO A 54 -1.33 5.06 -6.74
N PHE A 55 -0.88 4.12 -5.92
CA PHE A 55 -0.34 4.41 -4.60
C PHE A 55 1.01 3.70 -4.41
N THR A 56 2.04 4.44 -4.04
CA THR A 56 3.39 3.90 -3.83
C THR A 56 3.91 4.32 -2.47
N ARG A 57 4.43 3.35 -1.72
CA ARG A 57 5.19 3.61 -0.49
C ARG A 57 6.67 3.61 -0.82
N ILE A 58 7.35 4.69 -0.45
CA ILE A 58 8.80 4.85 -0.62
C ILE A 58 9.40 5.12 0.77
N SER A 59 10.49 4.44 1.09
CA SER A 59 11.34 4.77 2.25
C SER A 59 12.35 5.84 1.84
N GLY A 60 12.66 6.80 2.73
CA GLY A 60 13.66 7.84 2.44
C GLY A 60 15.04 7.27 2.04
N SER A 61 15.38 6.09 2.54
CA SER A 61 16.60 5.35 2.18
C SER A 61 16.63 4.86 0.73
N GLU A 62 15.47 4.69 0.08
CA GLU A 62 15.35 4.20 -1.30
C GLU A 62 15.58 5.31 -2.34
N ILE A 63 15.57 6.58 -1.91
CA ILE A 63 15.72 7.74 -2.78
C ILE A 63 17.19 7.91 -3.25
N HIS A 64 18.13 7.11 -2.75
CA HIS A 64 19.56 7.21 -3.07
C HIS A 64 20.00 6.60 -4.43
N CYS A 65 19.07 6.31 -5.36
CA CYS A 65 19.41 5.70 -6.66
C CYS A 65 19.24 6.67 -7.84
N ALA A 66 20.19 6.64 -8.79
CA ALA A 66 20.31 7.53 -9.95
C ALA A 66 19.22 7.38 -11.04
N LYS A 67 18.13 6.62 -10.80
CA LYS A 67 17.14 6.30 -11.83
C LYS A 67 15.71 6.46 -11.31
N VAL A 68 14.99 7.41 -11.88
CA VAL A 68 13.57 7.67 -11.63
C VAL A 68 12.74 6.90 -12.66
N ALA A 69 11.77 6.11 -12.21
CA ALA A 69 10.83 5.41 -13.08
C ALA A 69 9.46 6.11 -13.02
N THR A 70 8.91 6.45 -14.19
CA THR A 70 7.54 6.96 -14.31
C THR A 70 6.57 5.78 -14.25
N LEU A 71 5.56 5.85 -13.38
CA LEU A 71 4.51 4.84 -13.30
C LEU A 71 3.37 5.23 -14.24
N VAL A 72 3.04 4.34 -15.18
CA VAL A 72 1.91 4.47 -16.10
C VAL A 72 1.01 3.26 -15.88
N SER A 73 -0.28 3.50 -15.59
CA SER A 73 -1.27 2.42 -15.54
C SER A 73 -1.55 1.94 -16.96
N ILE A 74 -1.38 0.64 -17.18
CA ILE A 74 -1.68 -0.02 -18.46
C ILE A 74 -2.77 -1.04 -18.16
N GLU A 75 -3.90 -0.92 -18.84
CA GLU A 75 -4.99 -1.89 -18.75
C GLU A 75 -4.69 -3.08 -19.66
N GLU A 76 -4.64 -4.27 -19.08
CA GLU A 76 -4.43 -5.54 -19.79
C GLU A 76 -5.65 -6.43 -19.57
N GLU A 77 -6.22 -6.99 -20.63
CA GLU A 77 -7.32 -7.94 -20.51
C GLU A 77 -6.78 -9.29 -20.02
N THR A 78 -7.32 -9.77 -18.90
CA THR A 78 -6.98 -11.07 -18.32
C THR A 78 -8.24 -11.90 -18.10
N GLU A 79 -8.19 -13.19 -18.42
CA GLU A 79 -9.27 -14.11 -18.10
C GLU A 79 -9.26 -14.42 -16.60
N ILE A 80 -10.35 -14.06 -15.91
CA ILE A 80 -10.50 -14.29 -14.46
C ILE A 80 -11.38 -15.53 -14.26
N ILE A 81 -10.79 -16.62 -13.77
CA ILE A 81 -11.53 -17.82 -13.36
C ILE A 81 -12.19 -17.54 -12.00
N LYS A 82 -13.52 -17.50 -11.96
CA LYS A 82 -14.31 -17.27 -10.74
C LYS A 82 -15.03 -18.56 -10.33
N ASP A 83 -14.37 -19.37 -9.51
CA ASP A 83 -14.94 -20.60 -8.96
C ASP A 83 -15.04 -20.55 -7.43
N LYS A 84 -15.93 -21.37 -6.87
CA LYS A 84 -16.06 -21.53 -5.43
C LYS A 84 -14.82 -22.25 -4.89
N VAL A 85 -14.10 -21.60 -3.98
CA VAL A 85 -12.99 -22.24 -3.26
C VAL A 85 -13.54 -23.32 -2.33
N VAL A 86 -13.17 -24.59 -2.58
CA VAL A 86 -13.58 -25.73 -1.74
C VAL A 86 -12.57 -25.99 -0.62
N GLN A 87 -11.27 -25.89 -0.92
CA GLN A 87 -10.20 -26.11 0.04
C GLN A 87 -8.95 -25.32 -0.36
N ILE A 88 -8.29 -24.68 0.61
CA ILE A 88 -6.97 -24.06 0.43
C ILE A 88 -6.00 -24.86 1.30
N GLN A 89 -5.06 -25.59 0.68
CA GLN A 89 -3.94 -26.23 1.36
C GLN A 89 -2.67 -25.46 1.01
N ILE A 90 -1.97 -24.95 2.02
CA ILE A 90 -0.69 -24.25 1.87
C ILE A 90 0.37 -25.06 2.62
N ASP A 91 1.13 -25.84 1.88
CA ASP A 91 2.25 -26.59 2.46
C ASP A 91 3.45 -25.64 2.61
N ARG A 92 3.73 -25.24 3.85
CA ARG A 92 4.95 -24.50 4.19
C ARG A 92 6.06 -25.52 4.49
N PRO A 93 7.16 -25.57 3.73
CA PRO A 93 8.27 -26.44 4.08
C PRO A 93 8.87 -26.00 5.42
N ALA A 94 8.84 -26.89 6.40
CA ALA A 94 9.38 -26.68 7.74
C ALA A 94 10.88 -26.97 7.77
N SER A 95 11.71 -26.22 7.05
CA SER A 95 13.18 -26.34 7.18
C SER A 95 13.91 -25.13 6.61
N GLY A 96 14.37 -24.25 7.51
CA GLY A 96 15.38 -23.22 7.23
C GLY A 96 16.80 -23.78 7.12
N THR A 97 17.02 -24.86 6.37
CA THR A 97 18.37 -25.36 6.01
C THR A 97 18.30 -26.06 4.66
N GLY A 98 18.59 -25.33 3.58
CA GLY A 98 18.94 -25.96 2.31
C GLY A 98 20.25 -26.74 2.48
N GLN A 99 20.30 -27.95 1.93
CA GLN A 99 21.52 -28.75 1.87
C GLN A 99 22.62 -27.94 1.16
N LYS A 100 23.73 -27.69 1.85
CA LYS A 100 25.00 -27.35 1.19
C LYS A 100 25.45 -28.58 0.41
N VAL A 101 25.21 -28.59 -0.90
CA VAL A 101 25.95 -29.44 -1.83
C VAL A 101 26.95 -28.54 -2.52
N GLY A 102 28.22 -28.71 -2.16
CA GLY A 102 29.36 -28.08 -2.81
C GLY A 102 30.59 -28.89 -2.44
N ASN A 103 31.05 -29.71 -3.39
CA ASN A 103 32.47 -30.08 -3.49
C ASN A 103 33.24 -28.90 -4.08
#